data_AF-A0A2H0WSW5-F1
#
_entry.id   AF-A0A2H0WSW5-F1
#
_cell.length_a   1.000
_cell.length_b   1.000
_cell.length_c   1.000
_cell.angle_alpha   90.00
_cell.angle_beta   90.00
_cell.angle_gamma   90.00
#
_symmetry.space_group_name_H-M   'P 1'
#
loop_
_entity.id
_entity.type
_entity.pdbx_description
1 polymer ?
#
loop_
_entity_poly.entity_id
_entity_poly.type
_entity_poly.pdbx_seq_one_letter_code
_entity_poly.pdbx_strand_id
1 'polypeptide(L)'
;MSIFGKSIVELIRLVQEKEISRKELFDYFKRRITKYNPNLNAFLTLAEYQEDTNHGELLGIPLAIKDNFCTKGIRTTASSKVLDNFIPPYESTVTQKLLNQGASILGKTNMDAWAHGNSTETSDYGPTKNPWNTDRSPGGSSGGSAAAISAYLSPAAIGSETAGSIRQPASWCGTVGIKPTYGRVSRYGVIAMGSSLDSPGPLTLTVEDAAFLLK
;
A
#
# COMPACT_ATOMS: atom_id res chain seq x y z
N MET A 1 10.83 -3.17 -22.28
CA MET A 1 9.42 -2.78 -22.08
C MET A 1 9.34 -1.73 -20.97
N SER A 2 8.59 -0.65 -21.15
CA SER A 2 8.45 0.36 -20.09
C SER A 2 7.30 -0.01 -19.15
N ILE A 3 7.63 -0.35 -17.89
CA ILE A 3 6.66 -0.60 -16.80
C ILE A 3 6.37 0.70 -16.03
N PHE A 4 7.32 1.64 -16.07
CA PHE A 4 7.26 2.87 -15.29
C PHE A 4 6.03 3.71 -15.68
N GLY A 5 5.24 4.08 -14.68
CA GLY A 5 4.08 4.96 -14.84
C GLY A 5 2.85 4.35 -15.50
N LYS A 6 2.84 3.04 -15.74
CA LYS A 6 1.64 2.34 -16.22
C LYS A 6 0.57 2.24 -15.14
N SER A 7 -0.68 2.41 -15.55
CA SER A 7 -1.88 2.15 -14.74
C SER A 7 -2.02 0.65 -14.40
N ILE A 8 -2.87 0.32 -13.42
CA ILE A 8 -3.15 -1.08 -13.07
C ILE A 8 -3.72 -1.81 -14.30
N VAL A 9 -4.65 -1.17 -15.01
CA VAL A 9 -5.30 -1.75 -16.20
C VAL A 9 -4.28 -2.10 -17.29
N GLU A 10 -3.32 -1.22 -17.56
CA GLU A 10 -2.24 -1.51 -18.51
C GLU A 10 -1.35 -2.65 -18.04
N LEU A 11 -1.00 -2.71 -16.75
CA LEU A 11 -0.16 -3.77 -16.19
C LEU A 11 -0.86 -5.13 -16.25
N ILE A 12 -2.16 -5.19 -15.97
CA ILE A 12 -2.98 -6.39 -16.11
C ILE A 12 -2.90 -6.89 -17.56
N ARG A 13 -3.05 -5.98 -18.53
CA ARG A 13 -3.00 -6.33 -19.95
C ARG A 13 -1.67 -6.97 -20.33
N LEU A 14 -0.55 -6.38 -19.89
CA LEU A 14 0.79 -6.95 -20.15
C LEU A 14 0.94 -8.38 -19.58
N VAL A 15 0.41 -8.63 -18.39
CA VAL A 15 0.44 -9.97 -17.78
C VAL A 15 -0.45 -10.95 -18.54
N GLN A 16 -1.66 -10.53 -18.95
CA GLN A 16 -2.61 -11.35 -19.70
C GLN A 16 -2.10 -11.70 -21.11
N GLU A 17 -1.47 -10.74 -21.79
CA GLU A 17 -0.86 -10.89 -23.11
C GLU A 17 0.48 -11.65 -23.06
N LYS A 18 0.94 -12.04 -21.85
CA LYS A 18 2.22 -12.73 -21.59
C LYS A 18 3.43 -11.92 -22.06
N GLU A 19 3.28 -10.60 -22.11
CA GLU A 19 4.34 -9.63 -22.38
C GLU A 19 5.31 -9.50 -21.19
N ILE A 20 4.82 -9.76 -19.98
CA ILE A 20 5.60 -9.86 -18.75
C ILE A 20 5.01 -10.93 -17.84
N SER A 21 5.84 -11.74 -17.18
CA SER A 21 5.36 -12.67 -16.16
C SER A 21 5.01 -11.94 -14.85
N ARG A 22 4.13 -12.56 -14.05
CA ARG A 22 3.76 -12.04 -12.72
C ARG A 22 4.98 -11.83 -11.82
N LYS A 23 5.93 -12.77 -11.86
CA LYS A 23 7.19 -12.70 -11.12
C LYS A 23 8.09 -11.57 -11.61
N GLU A 24 8.24 -11.39 -12.92
CA GLU A 24 9.04 -10.28 -13.46
C GLU A 24 8.47 -8.91 -13.09
N LEU A 25 7.14 -8.77 -13.09
CA LEU A 25 6.46 -7.55 -12.66
C LEU A 25 6.68 -7.29 -11.16
N PHE A 26 6.54 -8.31 -10.32
CA PHE A 26 6.83 -8.21 -8.89
C PHE A 26 8.29 -7.81 -8.64
N ASP A 27 9.23 -8.50 -9.29
CA ASP A 27 10.67 -8.26 -9.16
C ASP A 27 11.05 -6.87 -9.68
N TYR A 28 10.36 -6.34 -10.69
CA TYR A 28 10.54 -4.96 -11.15
C TYR A 28 10.28 -3.95 -10.02
N PHE A 29 9.12 -4.05 -9.36
CA PHE A 29 8.80 -3.14 -8.25
C PHE A 29 9.70 -3.37 -7.05
N LYS A 30 10.04 -4.63 -6.72
CA LYS A 30 10.99 -4.95 -5.65
C LYS A 30 12.35 -4.29 -5.88
N ARG A 31 12.89 -4.34 -7.11
CA ARG A 31 14.14 -3.63 -7.48
C ARG A 31 14.04 -2.12 -7.30
N ARG A 32 12.90 -1.51 -7.67
CA ARG A 32 12.67 -0.08 -7.45
C ARG A 32 12.65 0.26 -5.96
N ILE A 33 11.93 -0.54 -5.15
CA ILE A 33 11.87 -0.35 -3.71
C ILE A 33 13.27 -0.45 -3.11
N THR A 34 14.05 -1.49 -3.43
CA THR A 34 15.44 -1.64 -2.96
C THR A 34 16.31 -0.43 -3.30
N LYS A 35 16.14 0.15 -4.51
CA LYS A 35 16.93 1.30 -4.95
C LYS A 35 16.55 2.61 -4.26
N TYR A 36 15.26 2.89 -4.11
CA TYR A 36 14.78 4.22 -3.72
C TYR A 36 14.29 4.31 -2.27
N ASN A 37 13.85 3.21 -1.66
CA ASN A 37 13.35 3.21 -0.29
C ASN A 37 14.39 3.65 0.76
N PRO A 38 15.71 3.38 0.65
CA PRO A 38 16.67 3.89 1.62
C PRO A 38 16.65 5.43 1.77
N ASN A 39 16.22 6.16 0.72
CA ASN A 39 16.12 7.61 0.73
C ASN A 39 14.73 8.13 1.07
N LEU A 40 13.70 7.28 1.02
CA LEU A 40 12.29 7.69 1.20
C LEU A 40 11.65 7.12 2.46
N ASN A 41 12.12 5.96 2.93
CA ASN A 41 11.56 5.20 4.05
C ASN A 41 10.02 4.99 3.94
N ALA A 42 9.56 4.62 2.75
CA ALA A 42 8.14 4.39 2.44
C ALA A 42 7.68 2.96 2.78
N PHE A 43 8.59 1.98 2.82
CA PHE A 43 8.34 0.57 3.17
C PHE A 43 9.11 0.17 4.44
N LEU A 44 8.45 -0.61 5.31
CA LEU A 44 9.01 -1.18 6.54
C LEU A 44 9.34 -2.67 6.41
N THR A 45 8.52 -3.41 5.67
CA THR A 45 8.68 -4.86 5.47
C THR A 45 8.48 -5.15 3.99
N LEU A 46 9.39 -5.89 3.36
CA LEU A 46 9.19 -6.40 2.01
C LEU A 46 8.71 -7.84 2.08
N ALA A 47 7.76 -8.19 1.23
CA ALA A 47 7.30 -9.56 1.08
C ALA A 47 8.17 -10.32 0.08
N GLU A 48 8.13 -11.64 0.19
CA GLU A 48 8.63 -12.52 -0.85
C GLU A 48 7.54 -12.83 -1.86
N TYR A 49 7.93 -13.00 -3.12
CA TYR A 49 7.00 -13.42 -4.16
C TYR A 49 6.50 -14.82 -3.83
N GLN A 50 5.17 -14.97 -3.80
CA GLN A 50 4.51 -16.26 -3.72
C GLN A 50 3.74 -16.46 -5.01
N GLU A 51 3.97 -17.59 -5.67
CA GLU A 51 3.20 -17.94 -6.85
C GLU A 51 1.78 -18.28 -6.41
N ASP A 52 0.82 -17.50 -6.91
CA ASP A 52 -0.60 -17.72 -6.66
C ASP A 52 -1.26 -18.36 -7.89
N THR A 53 -2.09 -19.37 -7.65
CA THR A 53 -2.91 -20.04 -8.66
C THR A 53 -4.27 -19.36 -8.84
N ASN A 54 -4.62 -18.38 -7.99
CA ASN A 54 -5.84 -17.61 -8.16
C ASN A 54 -5.83 -16.82 -9.47
N HIS A 55 -7.04 -16.69 -10.02
CA HIS A 55 -7.32 -15.88 -11.19
C HIS A 55 -8.40 -14.87 -10.82
N GLY A 56 -8.25 -13.63 -11.29
CA GLY A 56 -9.20 -12.56 -11.03
C GLY A 56 -8.80 -11.28 -11.74
N GLU A 57 -9.52 -10.21 -11.45
CA GLU A 57 -9.31 -8.93 -12.13
C GLU A 57 -7.95 -8.29 -11.81
N LEU A 58 -7.29 -8.68 -10.71
CA LEU A 58 -5.99 -8.16 -10.27
C LEU A 58 -4.82 -9.10 -10.58
N LEU A 59 -4.97 -9.99 -11.56
CA LEU A 59 -4.01 -11.05 -11.86
C LEU A 59 -2.56 -10.55 -11.96
N GLY A 60 -1.73 -10.98 -11.01
CA GLY A 60 -0.30 -10.68 -10.98
C GLY A 60 0.05 -9.25 -10.55
N ILE A 61 -0.91 -8.43 -10.12
CA ILE A 61 -0.67 -7.04 -9.75
C ILE A 61 -0.06 -6.95 -8.35
N PRO A 62 1.15 -6.38 -8.20
CA PRO A 62 1.84 -6.31 -6.92
C PRO A 62 1.47 -5.03 -6.16
N LEU A 63 0.78 -5.15 -5.02
CA LEU A 63 0.20 -4.05 -4.26
C LEU A 63 0.98 -3.74 -2.97
N ALA A 64 1.06 -2.47 -2.62
CA ALA A 64 1.60 -2.01 -1.35
C ALA A 64 0.49 -1.92 -0.28
N ILE A 65 0.73 -2.39 0.93
CA ILE A 65 -0.29 -2.43 1.99
C ILE A 65 0.19 -1.60 3.18
N LYS A 66 -0.61 -0.68 3.72
CA LYS A 66 -0.25 0.06 4.94
C LYS A 66 -0.02 -0.90 6.12
N ASP A 67 0.93 -0.58 6.98
CA ASP A 67 1.39 -1.53 8.00
C ASP A 67 0.43 -1.73 9.20
N ASN A 68 -0.76 -1.15 9.17
CA ASN A 68 -1.83 -1.43 10.13
C ASN A 68 -2.86 -2.45 9.61
N PHE A 69 -2.64 -3.06 8.44
CA PHE A 69 -3.43 -4.20 7.96
C PHE A 69 -2.71 -5.49 8.35
N CYS A 70 -3.40 -6.35 9.07
CA CYS A 70 -2.91 -7.69 9.38
C CYS A 70 -2.83 -8.50 8.09
N THR A 71 -1.62 -8.98 7.81
CA THR A 71 -1.28 -9.79 6.64
C THR A 71 -0.72 -11.12 7.09
N LYS A 72 -1.34 -12.24 6.73
CA LYS A 72 -0.99 -13.55 7.28
C LYS A 72 0.44 -13.90 6.89
N GLY A 73 1.30 -14.16 7.87
CA GLY A 73 2.71 -14.50 7.63
C GLY A 73 3.61 -13.33 7.22
N ILE A 74 3.10 -12.10 7.12
CA ILE A 74 3.88 -10.89 6.85
C ILE A 74 3.84 -9.97 8.07
N ARG A 75 5.01 -9.67 8.62
CA ARG A 75 5.21 -8.83 9.81
C ARG A 75 4.41 -7.53 9.73
N THR A 76 3.65 -7.23 10.78
CA THR A 76 2.73 -6.09 10.86
C THR A 76 2.99 -5.33 12.16
N THR A 77 3.42 -4.08 12.08
CA THR A 77 3.92 -3.33 13.24
C THR A 77 3.07 -2.12 13.60
N ALA A 78 2.17 -1.69 12.71
CA ALA A 78 1.50 -0.39 12.79
C ALA A 78 2.50 0.77 13.02
N SER A 79 3.70 0.65 12.44
CA SER A 79 4.85 1.55 12.66
C SER A 79 5.24 1.75 14.13
N SER A 80 4.99 0.74 14.98
CA SER A 80 5.37 0.77 16.39
C SER A 80 6.20 -0.43 16.81
N LYS A 81 7.25 -0.17 17.60
CA LYS A 81 8.14 -1.20 18.17
C LYS A 81 7.43 -2.12 19.16
N VAL A 82 6.25 -1.74 19.66
CA VAL A 82 5.39 -2.62 20.48
C VAL A 82 5.00 -3.89 19.71
N LEU A 83 4.83 -3.79 18.39
CA LEU A 83 4.46 -4.89 17.51
C LEU A 83 5.63 -5.33 16.60
N ASP A 84 6.88 -5.02 16.95
CA ASP A 84 8.03 -5.19 16.05
C ASP A 84 8.16 -6.62 15.50
N ASN A 85 7.86 -7.61 16.33
CA ASN A 85 7.94 -9.04 15.98
C ASN A 85 6.57 -9.69 15.76
N PHE A 86 5.51 -8.90 15.60
CA PHE A 86 4.16 -9.43 15.39
C PHE A 86 3.99 -9.91 13.94
N ILE A 87 3.78 -11.23 13.81
CA ILE A 87 3.40 -11.88 12.55
C ILE A 87 1.94 -12.32 12.70
N PRO A 88 0.98 -11.67 12.03
CA PRO A 88 -0.43 -12.01 12.17
C PRO A 88 -0.71 -13.47 11.78
N PRO A 89 -1.48 -14.23 12.60
CA PRO A 89 -1.92 -15.57 12.25
C PRO A 89 -3.16 -15.58 11.33
N TYR A 90 -3.70 -14.41 10.99
CA TYR A 90 -4.90 -14.21 10.18
C TYR A 90 -4.70 -13.11 9.13
N GLU A 91 -5.54 -13.14 8.10
CA GLU A 91 -5.56 -12.18 6.99
C GLU A 91 -6.67 -11.15 7.21
N SER A 92 -6.40 -9.87 6.93
CA SER A 92 -7.47 -8.86 6.90
C SER A 92 -8.46 -9.16 5.77
N THR A 93 -9.73 -8.77 5.91
CA THR A 93 -10.71 -8.99 4.83
C THR A 93 -10.28 -8.29 3.54
N VAL A 94 -9.63 -7.14 3.65
CA VAL A 94 -9.21 -6.33 2.49
C VAL A 94 -8.14 -7.06 1.69
N THR A 95 -7.07 -7.48 2.36
CA THR A 95 -5.96 -8.20 1.71
C THR A 95 -6.40 -9.57 1.23
N GLN A 96 -7.24 -10.29 1.97
CA GLN A 96 -7.82 -11.55 1.49
C GLN A 96 -8.60 -11.37 0.18
N LYS A 97 -9.42 -10.31 0.06
CA LYS A 97 -10.16 -10.03 -1.17
C LYS A 97 -9.24 -9.73 -2.36
N LEU A 98 -8.17 -8.95 -2.13
CA LEU A 98 -7.20 -8.63 -3.16
C LEU A 98 -6.45 -9.88 -3.65
N LEU A 99 -5.99 -10.72 -2.71
CA LEU A 99 -5.33 -11.99 -3.02
C LEU A 99 -6.27 -12.93 -3.78
N ASN A 100 -7.54 -13.03 -3.39
CA ASN A 100 -8.54 -13.83 -4.11
C ASN A 100 -8.77 -13.34 -5.55
N GLN A 101 -8.48 -12.07 -5.85
CA GLN A 101 -8.53 -11.52 -7.21
C GLN A 101 -7.21 -11.68 -7.98
N GLY A 102 -6.24 -12.43 -7.44
CA GLY A 102 -4.94 -12.72 -8.05
C GLY A 102 -3.89 -11.65 -7.85
N ALA A 103 -4.10 -10.68 -6.95
CA ALA A 103 -3.07 -9.71 -6.59
C ALA A 103 -1.93 -10.39 -5.79
N SER A 104 -0.78 -9.74 -5.73
CA SER A 104 0.30 -10.10 -4.81
C SER A 104 0.62 -8.92 -3.89
N ILE A 105 1.20 -9.18 -2.71
CA ILE A 105 1.57 -8.14 -1.75
C ILE A 105 3.07 -7.87 -1.90
N LEU A 106 3.47 -6.63 -2.20
CA LEU A 106 4.88 -6.21 -2.25
C LEU A 106 5.51 -6.10 -0.87
N GLY A 107 4.70 -5.72 0.11
CA GLY A 107 5.18 -5.43 1.45
C GLY A 107 4.31 -4.42 2.17
N LYS A 108 4.82 -3.98 3.31
CA LYS A 108 4.14 -3.10 4.25
C LYS A 108 4.72 -1.69 4.19
N THR A 109 3.85 -0.71 3.96
CA THR A 109 4.23 0.70 3.88
C THR A 109 4.22 1.36 5.25
N ASN A 110 5.16 2.28 5.44
CA ASN A 110 5.31 3.06 6.67
C ASN A 110 4.12 3.99 6.89
N MET A 111 3.93 4.41 8.13
CA MET A 111 2.81 5.19 8.62
C MET A 111 3.17 5.88 9.94
N ASP A 112 2.36 6.85 10.37
CA ASP A 112 2.41 7.29 11.77
C ASP A 112 2.10 6.10 12.70
N ALA A 113 2.80 5.99 13.82
CA ALA A 113 2.61 4.90 14.77
C ALA A 113 1.14 4.81 15.21
N TRP A 114 0.54 3.62 15.14
CA TRP A 114 -0.87 3.37 15.46
C TRP A 114 -1.88 4.21 14.65
N ALA A 115 -1.45 4.72 13.48
CA ALA A 115 -2.18 5.68 12.65
C ALA A 115 -2.38 7.07 13.28
N HIS A 116 -1.74 7.35 14.43
CA HIS A 116 -1.84 8.60 15.18
C HIS A 116 -0.81 9.63 14.69
N GLY A 117 -1.22 10.43 13.71
CA GLY A 117 -0.42 11.54 13.18
C GLY A 117 -0.89 11.98 11.80
N ASN A 118 -0.21 12.99 11.27
CA ASN A 118 -0.51 13.61 9.98
C ASN A 118 0.74 13.89 9.13
N SER A 119 1.89 13.30 9.49
CA SER A 119 3.17 13.57 8.82
C SER A 119 4.03 12.32 8.58
N THR A 120 3.69 11.17 9.17
CA THR A 120 4.49 9.93 9.20
C THR A 120 5.81 10.07 9.98
N GLU A 121 6.03 11.18 10.67
CA GLU A 121 7.23 11.40 11.50
C GLU A 121 7.18 10.64 12.83
N THR A 122 5.99 10.24 13.28
CA THR A 122 5.82 9.50 14.55
C THR A 122 6.14 8.02 14.44
N SER A 123 6.50 7.52 13.24
CA SER A 123 6.92 6.14 13.05
C SER A 123 8.14 5.80 13.92
N ASP A 124 8.08 4.71 14.69
CA ASP A 124 9.22 4.22 15.48
C ASP A 124 10.40 3.73 14.60
N TYR A 125 10.16 3.61 13.29
CA TYR A 125 11.13 3.23 12.25
C TYR A 125 11.63 4.43 11.44
N GLY A 126 11.31 5.65 11.88
CA GLY A 126 11.74 6.90 11.27
C GLY A 126 10.79 7.45 10.21
N PRO A 127 10.95 8.74 9.85
CA PRO A 127 10.02 9.44 8.99
C PRO A 127 10.08 8.94 7.53
N THR A 128 8.93 8.86 6.86
CA THR A 128 8.87 8.83 5.40
C THR A 128 9.11 10.25 4.85
N LYS A 129 9.79 10.36 3.71
CA LYS A 129 10.04 11.63 3.00
C LYS A 129 9.15 11.77 1.76
N ASN A 130 8.75 13.00 1.44
CA ASN A 130 7.94 13.29 0.26
C ASN A 130 8.77 13.16 -1.04
N PRO A 131 8.33 12.37 -2.04
CA PRO A 131 9.07 12.21 -3.30
C PRO A 131 9.24 13.50 -4.12
N TRP A 132 8.36 14.49 -3.94
CA TRP A 132 8.49 15.80 -4.61
C TRP A 132 9.52 16.72 -3.96
N ASN A 133 9.78 16.53 -2.66
CA ASN A 133 10.80 17.26 -1.92
C ASN A 133 11.15 16.48 -0.64
N THR A 134 12.36 15.91 -0.59
CA THR A 134 12.79 15.04 0.50
C THR A 134 12.97 15.75 1.85
N ASP A 135 12.93 17.07 1.90
CA ASP A 135 12.95 17.88 3.12
C ASP A 135 11.54 18.14 3.68
N ARG A 136 10.50 17.59 3.03
CA ARG A 136 9.10 17.75 3.42
C ARG A 136 8.45 16.42 3.77
N SER A 137 7.44 16.49 4.63
CA SER A 137 6.59 15.36 4.97
C SER A 137 5.70 14.92 3.79
N PRO A 138 5.46 13.61 3.61
CA PRO A 138 4.49 13.06 2.66
C PRO A 138 3.04 13.16 3.16
N GLY A 139 2.83 13.71 4.37
CA GLY A 139 1.57 13.66 5.08
C GLY A 139 1.42 12.39 5.93
N GLY A 140 0.23 12.13 6.43
CA GLY A 140 -0.01 11.01 7.32
C GLY A 140 -1.49 10.80 7.66
N SER A 141 -1.85 9.66 8.23
CA SER A 141 -0.95 8.58 8.60
C SER A 141 -0.60 7.58 7.51
N SER A 142 -1.16 7.66 6.31
CA SER A 142 -0.77 6.79 5.18
C SER A 142 0.34 7.39 4.31
N GLY A 143 1.29 8.11 4.90
CA GLY A 143 2.33 8.83 4.15
C GLY A 143 3.27 7.90 3.40
N GLY A 144 3.65 6.74 3.98
CA GLY A 144 4.42 5.71 3.28
C GLY A 144 3.68 5.17 2.06
N SER A 145 2.37 4.95 2.15
CA SER A 145 1.55 4.53 1.03
C SER A 145 1.52 5.58 -0.09
N ALA A 146 1.29 6.86 0.23
CA ALA A 146 1.24 7.93 -0.76
C ALA A 146 2.62 8.17 -1.42
N ALA A 147 3.70 8.16 -0.62
CA ALA A 147 5.06 8.29 -1.11
C ALA A 147 5.46 7.12 -2.02
N ALA A 148 5.06 5.89 -1.68
CA ALA A 148 5.32 4.71 -2.52
C ALA A 148 4.69 4.85 -3.91
N ILE A 149 3.46 5.37 -4.00
CA ILE A 149 2.77 5.57 -5.27
C ILE A 149 3.38 6.73 -6.06
N SER A 150 3.61 7.86 -5.42
CA SER A 150 4.22 9.04 -6.03
C SER A 150 5.63 8.77 -6.59
N ALA A 151 6.42 7.91 -5.93
CA ALA A 151 7.74 7.48 -6.40
C ALA A 151 7.72 6.27 -7.35
N TYR A 152 6.54 5.81 -7.78
CA TYR A 152 6.35 4.63 -8.64
C TYR A 152 7.01 3.37 -8.08
N LEU A 153 6.95 3.16 -6.76
CA LEU A 153 7.47 1.98 -6.08
C LEU A 153 6.46 0.84 -6.03
N SER A 154 5.19 1.15 -6.30
CA SER A 154 4.08 0.21 -6.46
C SER A 154 3.05 0.85 -7.40
N PRO A 155 2.27 0.06 -8.17
CA PRO A 155 1.20 0.58 -9.02
C PRO A 155 0.02 1.13 -8.20
N ALA A 156 -0.23 0.57 -7.01
CA ALA A 156 -1.26 1.04 -6.10
C ALA A 156 -1.05 0.55 -4.68
N ALA A 157 -1.62 1.30 -3.72
CA ALA A 157 -1.52 1.00 -2.31
C ALA A 157 -2.88 0.98 -1.63
N ILE A 158 -2.99 0.24 -0.54
CA ILE A 158 -4.12 0.31 0.39
C ILE A 158 -3.70 1.06 1.65
N GLY A 159 -4.40 2.15 1.95
CA GLY A 159 -4.25 2.92 3.17
C GLY A 159 -5.47 2.77 4.09
N SER A 160 -5.39 3.43 5.25
CA SER A 160 -6.49 3.57 6.20
C SER A 160 -6.70 5.03 6.53
N GLU A 161 -7.96 5.46 6.65
CA GLU A 161 -8.32 6.81 7.04
C GLU A 161 -9.26 6.83 8.23
N THR A 162 -8.86 7.59 9.26
CA THR A 162 -9.69 7.92 10.42
C THR A 162 -10.18 9.37 10.30
N ALA A 163 -9.28 10.31 10.00
CA ALA A 163 -9.59 11.75 9.94
C ALA A 163 -8.76 12.48 8.86
N GLY A 164 -8.72 11.93 7.65
CA GLY A 164 -7.94 12.48 6.52
C GLY A 164 -6.68 11.71 6.17
N SER A 165 -6.40 10.60 6.85
CA SER A 165 -5.16 9.82 6.74
C SER A 165 -4.93 9.12 5.39
N ILE A 166 -5.87 9.16 4.45
CA ILE A 166 -5.67 8.78 3.04
C ILE A 166 -5.63 10.04 2.16
N ARG A 167 -6.64 10.92 2.30
CA ARG A 167 -6.80 12.09 1.43
C ARG A 167 -5.71 13.14 1.60
N GLN A 168 -5.28 13.42 2.83
CA GLN A 168 -4.21 14.39 3.11
C GLN A 168 -2.86 13.94 2.53
N PRO A 169 -2.36 12.71 2.78
CA PRO A 169 -1.09 12.30 2.19
C PRO A 169 -1.18 12.15 0.68
N ALA A 170 -2.35 11.77 0.13
CA ALA A 170 -2.56 11.79 -1.32
C ALA A 170 -2.43 13.19 -1.92
N SER A 171 -3.03 14.20 -1.28
CA SER A 171 -2.90 15.60 -1.68
C SER A 171 -1.44 16.08 -1.63
N TRP A 172 -0.68 15.71 -0.60
CA TRP A 172 0.69 16.19 -0.42
C TRP A 172 1.70 15.49 -1.32
N CYS A 173 1.42 14.24 -1.71
CA CYS A 173 2.26 13.46 -2.62
C CYS A 173 1.82 13.54 -4.09
N GLY A 174 0.75 14.28 -4.41
CA GLY A 174 0.23 14.41 -5.77
C GLY A 174 -0.34 13.10 -6.33
N THR A 175 -1.05 12.32 -5.51
CA THR A 175 -1.69 11.05 -5.90
C THR A 175 -3.20 11.12 -5.71
N VAL A 176 -3.91 10.12 -6.21
CA VAL A 176 -5.35 9.94 -5.97
C VAL A 176 -5.52 9.10 -4.70
N GLY A 177 -6.32 9.58 -3.76
CA GLY A 177 -6.65 8.84 -2.54
C GLY A 177 -8.12 9.01 -2.19
N ILE A 178 -8.82 7.89 -1.96
CA ILE A 178 -10.25 7.89 -1.66
C ILE A 178 -10.53 7.22 -0.32
N LYS A 179 -11.23 7.94 0.57
CA LYS A 179 -11.90 7.35 1.72
C LYS A 179 -13.34 7.00 1.32
N PRO A 180 -13.71 5.72 1.19
CA PRO A 180 -15.07 5.34 0.85
C PRO A 180 -16.05 5.66 2.00
N THR A 181 -17.34 5.44 1.75
CA THR A 181 -18.38 5.52 2.79
C THR A 181 -18.04 4.56 3.94
N TYR A 182 -18.23 5.01 5.18
CA TYR A 182 -18.05 4.15 6.35
C TYR A 182 -18.92 2.89 6.22
N GLY A 183 -18.31 1.70 6.37
CA GLY A 183 -18.98 0.41 6.18
C GLY A 183 -18.89 -0.16 4.76
N ARG A 184 -18.44 0.60 3.76
CA ARG A 184 -18.22 0.08 2.38
C ARG A 184 -17.11 -0.97 2.31
N VAL A 185 -16.03 -0.76 3.07
CA VAL A 185 -14.90 -1.68 3.14
C VAL A 185 -14.79 -2.22 4.56
N SER A 186 -14.62 -3.54 4.68
CA SER A 186 -14.48 -4.22 5.97
C SER A 186 -13.27 -3.68 6.73
N ARG A 187 -13.42 -3.54 8.05
CA ARG A 187 -12.33 -3.21 8.98
C ARG A 187 -11.74 -4.43 9.68
N TYR A 188 -12.24 -5.64 9.42
CA TYR A 188 -11.70 -6.82 10.07
C TYR A 188 -10.23 -7.01 9.67
N GLY A 189 -9.37 -7.10 10.68
CA GLY A 189 -7.92 -7.19 10.53
C GLY A 189 -7.22 -5.87 10.20
N VAL A 190 -7.89 -4.73 10.35
CA VAL A 190 -7.25 -3.41 10.41
C VAL A 190 -7.05 -3.07 11.89
N ILE A 191 -5.81 -2.81 12.29
CA ILE A 191 -5.50 -2.34 13.65
C ILE A 191 -6.18 -0.99 13.83
N ALA A 192 -7.10 -0.93 14.79
CA ALA A 192 -8.01 0.18 14.98
C ALA A 192 -7.31 1.39 15.61
N MET A 193 -7.64 2.58 15.09
CA MET A 193 -7.37 3.87 15.73
C MET A 193 -8.66 4.41 16.34
N GLY A 194 -9.72 4.51 15.53
CA GLY A 194 -11.03 4.98 15.95
C GLY A 194 -12.12 4.19 15.23
N SER A 195 -12.65 3.13 15.85
CA SER A 195 -13.56 2.16 15.21
C SER A 195 -14.81 2.77 14.54
N SER A 196 -15.30 3.91 15.03
CA SER A 196 -16.44 4.64 14.46
C SER A 196 -16.08 5.56 13.28
N LEU A 197 -14.78 5.68 12.98
CA LEU A 197 -14.24 6.60 11.97
C LEU A 197 -13.38 5.88 10.92
N ASP A 198 -12.70 4.81 11.31
CA ASP A 198 -11.75 4.08 10.47
C ASP A 198 -12.41 3.55 9.18
N SER A 199 -11.74 3.79 8.06
CA SER A 199 -12.14 3.33 6.73
C SER A 199 -10.91 3.04 5.87
N PRO A 200 -10.72 1.78 5.46
CA PRO A 200 -9.74 1.43 4.43
C PRO A 200 -10.08 2.06 3.08
N GLY A 201 -9.06 2.35 2.28
CA GLY A 201 -9.25 2.86 0.92
C GLY A 201 -7.97 2.85 0.09
N PRO A 202 -8.08 2.90 -1.25
CA PRO A 202 -6.94 2.87 -2.14
C PRO A 202 -6.24 4.23 -2.27
N LEU A 203 -4.95 4.17 -2.59
CA LEU A 203 -4.13 5.26 -3.12
C LEU A 203 -3.53 4.81 -4.46
N THR A 204 -3.66 5.62 -5.50
CA THR A 204 -3.29 5.30 -6.88
C THR A 204 -2.78 6.53 -7.63
N LEU A 205 -2.29 6.35 -8.86
CA LEU A 205 -1.91 7.47 -9.74
C LEU A 205 -3.10 8.04 -10.50
N THR A 206 -4.10 7.20 -10.80
CA THR A 206 -5.26 7.59 -11.61
C THR A 206 -6.57 7.35 -10.87
N VAL A 207 -7.59 8.13 -11.21
CA VAL A 207 -8.96 7.96 -10.68
C VAL A 207 -9.55 6.63 -11.10
N GLU A 208 -9.25 6.17 -12.32
CA GLU A 208 -9.69 4.87 -12.84
C GLU A 208 -9.16 3.72 -11.98
N ASP A 209 -7.86 3.70 -11.66
CA ASP A 209 -7.26 2.67 -10.81
C ASP A 209 -7.87 2.69 -9.39
N ALA A 210 -8.15 3.87 -8.83
CA ALA A 210 -8.80 3.99 -7.52
C ALA A 210 -10.22 3.41 -7.54
N ALA A 211 -10.98 3.70 -8.59
CA ALA A 211 -12.32 3.18 -8.78
C ALA A 211 -12.31 1.65 -9.00
N PHE A 212 -11.35 1.16 -9.77
CA PHE A 212 -11.16 -0.26 -10.05
C PHE A 212 -10.89 -1.06 -8.76
N LEU A 213 -9.98 -0.59 -7.89
CA LEU A 213 -9.68 -1.25 -6.62
C LEU A 213 -10.81 -1.21 -5.58
N LEU A 214 -11.80 -0.33 -5.75
CA LEU A 214 -12.90 -0.15 -4.81
C LEU A 214 -14.18 -0.94 -5.19
N LYS A 215 -14.15 -1.65 -6.32
CA LYS A 215 -15.22 -2.57 -6.72
C LYS A 215 -15.27 -3.77 -5.79
#